data_AF-B9Z5K3-F1
#
_entry.id   AF-B9Z5K3-F1
#
_cell.length_a   1.000
_cell.length_b   1.000
_cell.length_c   1.000
_cell.angle_alpha   90.00
_cell.angle_beta   90.00
_cell.angle_gamma   90.00
#
_symmetry.space_group_name_H-M   'P 1'
#
loop_
_entity.id
_entity.type
_entity.pdbx_description
1 polymer ?
#
loop_
_entity_poly.entity_id
_entity_poly.type
_entity_poly.pdbx_seq_one_letter_code
_entity_poly.pdbx_strand_id
1 'polypeptide(L)'
;MARSWSIPLWRGLLLAAVLLLSACATPVVRQQLARTDLPRQVELTDTPFFPQEEYQCGPAALATVLTASGKTVAPDELISQVYVPARQGSLQIEMLAAARRHGRVATVLPPRLDALLDEVRAGHPVLVMQNLGLSWWPSWHYAVVVGYNLERDEMVLRSGTFRRQLMSLTAFENTWARSEHWAVAVLPPGTLPVSADEAGTTAALVAFDRLATRADARSGYATAIKRWPNNPTLAIGLGNTAYAMHDLPAARHALEQALVAQPDNAAAHNNLAVVLADLGELEQARSHAERALALGGPWQETARATLQEIEKKAAKPGVR
;
A
#
# COMPACT_ATOMS: atom_id res chain seq x y z
N MET A 1 45.57 40.04 -42.64
CA MET A 1 44.73 40.72 -41.62
C MET A 1 44.10 39.64 -40.73
N ALA A 2 44.72 39.33 -39.59
CA ALA A 2 44.21 38.33 -38.64
C ALA A 2 43.42 39.06 -37.54
N ARG A 3 42.11 38.81 -37.43
CA ARG A 3 41.28 39.31 -36.34
C ARG A 3 41.46 38.40 -35.12
N SER A 4 42.07 38.91 -34.07
CA SER A 4 42.12 38.28 -32.75
C SER A 4 40.73 38.33 -32.11
N TRP A 5 40.16 37.16 -31.80
CA TRP A 5 38.96 37.05 -30.99
C TRP A 5 39.37 37.02 -29.53
N SER A 6 39.47 38.20 -28.90
CA SER A 6 39.62 38.30 -27.45
C SER A 6 38.27 38.01 -26.80
N ILE A 7 38.11 36.81 -26.24
CA ILE A 7 36.98 36.50 -25.36
C ILE A 7 37.14 37.40 -24.12
N PRO A 8 36.16 38.26 -23.81
CA PRO A 8 36.33 39.22 -22.74
C PRO A 8 36.31 38.50 -21.37
N LEU A 9 37.29 38.81 -20.52
CA LEU A 9 37.58 38.17 -19.22
C LEU A 9 36.35 37.98 -18.32
N TRP A 10 35.36 38.87 -18.39
CA TRP A 10 34.12 38.77 -17.61
C TRP A 10 33.23 37.58 -18.00
N ARG A 11 33.25 37.14 -19.28
CA ARG A 11 32.52 35.94 -19.72
C ARG A 11 33.14 34.65 -19.20
N GLY A 12 34.48 34.61 -19.05
CA GLY A 12 35.19 33.50 -18.41
C GLY A 12 34.91 33.43 -16.90
N LEU A 13 34.84 34.57 -16.23
CA LEU A 13 34.50 34.68 -14.81
C LEU A 13 33.04 34.31 -14.51
N LEU A 14 32.09 34.65 -15.39
CA LEU A 14 30.68 34.24 -15.26
C LEU A 14 30.49 32.73 -15.47
N LEU A 15 31.15 32.13 -16.46
CA LEU A 15 31.13 30.67 -16.64
C LEU A 15 31.79 29.93 -15.47
N ALA A 16 32.91 30.44 -14.96
CA ALA A 16 33.56 29.89 -13.77
C ALA A 16 32.69 30.05 -12.51
N ALA A 17 31.99 31.18 -12.34
CA ALA A 17 31.08 31.39 -11.21
C ALA A 17 29.86 30.44 -11.26
N VAL A 18 29.28 30.18 -12.43
CA VAL A 18 28.18 29.20 -12.59
C VAL A 18 28.66 27.76 -12.35
N LEU A 19 29.89 27.43 -12.77
CA LEU A 19 30.51 26.12 -12.50
C LEU A 19 30.93 25.95 -11.02
N LEU A 20 31.30 27.03 -10.32
CA LEU A 20 31.66 27.01 -8.90
C LEU A 20 30.42 26.98 -7.98
N LEU A 21 29.29 27.56 -8.40
CA LEU A 21 28.02 27.53 -7.65
C LEU A 21 27.29 26.17 -7.72
N SER A 22 27.68 25.29 -8.64
CA SER A 22 27.17 23.92 -8.73
C SER A 22 28.03 22.88 -8.00
N ALA A 23 29.22 23.26 -7.53
CA ALA A 23 30.20 22.32 -6.95
C ALA A 23 30.02 22.01 -5.46
N CYS A 24 29.16 22.74 -4.74
CA CYS A 24 28.95 22.56 -3.28
C CYS A 24 27.52 22.18 -2.87
N ALA A 25 26.63 21.89 -3.83
CA ALA A 25 25.28 21.43 -3.51
C ALA A 25 25.31 19.91 -3.29
N THR A 26 25.47 19.47 -2.04
CA THR A 26 25.13 18.10 -1.67
C THR A 26 23.69 17.85 -2.10
N PRO A 27 23.39 16.79 -2.89
CA PRO A 27 22.03 16.53 -3.35
C PRO A 27 21.08 16.46 -2.15
N VAL A 28 19.92 17.13 -2.23
CA VAL A 28 18.90 17.15 -1.17
C VAL A 28 18.58 15.73 -0.68
N VAL A 29 18.55 14.77 -1.60
CA VAL A 29 18.32 13.35 -1.32
C VAL A 29 19.36 12.76 -0.36
N ARG A 30 20.65 13.06 -0.57
CA ARG A 30 21.74 12.57 0.29
C ARG A 30 21.66 13.18 1.68
N GLN A 31 21.28 14.46 1.80
CA GLN A 31 21.08 15.11 3.09
C GLN A 31 19.90 14.51 3.86
N GLN A 32 18.82 14.15 3.16
CA GLN A 32 17.67 13.48 3.76
C GLN A 32 18.04 12.09 4.30
N LEU A 33 18.77 11.29 3.51
CA LEU A 33 19.17 9.94 3.91
C LEU A 33 20.27 9.92 4.97
N ALA A 34 21.13 10.93 5.06
CA ALA A 34 22.19 11.02 6.07
C ALA A 34 21.67 11.07 7.52
N ARG A 35 20.37 11.32 7.72
CA ARG A 35 19.71 11.35 9.05
C ARG A 35 19.03 10.03 9.43
N THR A 36 19.13 9.01 8.58
CA THR A 36 18.50 7.71 8.78
C THR A 36 19.51 6.68 9.30
N ASP A 37 19.01 5.62 9.95
CA ASP A 37 19.82 4.48 10.42
C ASP A 37 19.89 3.35 9.36
N LEU A 38 19.85 3.72 8.08
CA LEU A 38 19.90 2.76 6.99
C LEU A 38 21.33 2.19 6.85
N PRO A 39 21.47 0.86 6.63
CA PRO A 39 22.75 0.27 6.22
C PRO A 39 23.33 0.96 4.99
N ARG A 40 24.65 0.88 4.81
CA ARG A 40 25.31 1.49 3.64
C ARG A 40 24.89 0.87 2.30
N GLN A 41 24.60 -0.42 2.30
CA GLN A 41 24.18 -1.15 1.11
C GLN A 41 23.25 -2.30 1.51
N VAL A 42 22.21 -2.51 0.70
CA VAL A 42 21.33 -3.70 0.76
C VAL A 42 21.03 -4.11 -0.67
N GLU A 43 21.04 -5.42 -0.95
CA GLU A 43 20.54 -5.95 -2.23
C GLU A 43 19.85 -7.31 -1.99
N LEU A 44 18.59 -7.40 -2.38
CA LEU A 44 17.75 -8.59 -2.33
C LEU A 44 18.01 -9.44 -3.59
N THR A 45 19.18 -10.07 -3.64
CA THR A 45 19.69 -10.78 -4.83
C THR A 45 18.76 -11.89 -5.32
N ASP A 46 18.05 -12.54 -4.40
CA ASP A 46 17.14 -13.66 -4.69
C ASP A 46 15.77 -13.21 -5.19
N THR A 47 15.52 -11.91 -5.28
CA THR A 47 14.26 -11.38 -5.82
C THR A 47 14.09 -11.90 -7.26
N PRO A 48 12.96 -12.58 -7.58
CA PRO A 48 12.65 -13.08 -8.89
C PRO A 48 12.83 -12.03 -9.99
N PHE A 49 13.08 -12.49 -11.21
CA PHE A 49 13.21 -11.60 -12.35
C PHE A 49 12.58 -12.24 -13.57
N PHE A 50 11.64 -11.52 -14.16
CA PHE A 50 10.99 -11.89 -15.41
C PHE A 50 11.43 -10.87 -16.47
N PRO A 51 12.33 -11.24 -17.40
CA PRO A 51 12.73 -10.34 -18.47
C PRO A 51 11.53 -10.04 -19.36
N GLN A 52 11.43 -8.80 -19.82
CA GLN A 52 10.28 -8.32 -20.58
C GLN A 52 10.72 -7.47 -21.77
N GLU A 53 9.91 -7.50 -22.85
CA GLU A 53 10.00 -6.58 -23.98
C GLU A 53 8.95 -5.45 -23.85
N GLU A 54 8.78 -4.62 -24.88
CA GLU A 54 7.99 -3.39 -24.84
C GLU A 54 6.51 -3.65 -24.42
N TYR A 55 5.93 -2.74 -23.62
CA TYR A 55 4.53 -2.75 -23.13
C TYR A 55 4.13 -3.78 -22.06
N GLN A 56 5.06 -4.59 -21.53
CA GLN A 56 4.77 -5.62 -20.50
C GLN A 56 5.30 -5.27 -19.09
N CYS A 57 5.68 -4.02 -18.83
CA CYS A 57 6.34 -3.64 -17.58
C CYS A 57 5.50 -3.82 -16.32
N GLY A 58 4.18 -3.61 -16.40
CA GLY A 58 3.26 -3.86 -15.29
C GLY A 58 3.20 -5.35 -14.90
N PRO A 59 2.75 -6.25 -15.79
CA PRO A 59 2.65 -7.68 -15.49
C PRO A 59 3.92 -8.30 -14.91
N ALA A 60 5.10 -8.02 -15.48
CA ALA A 60 6.34 -8.63 -15.00
C ALA A 60 6.84 -8.04 -13.67
N ALA A 61 6.68 -6.73 -13.45
CA ALA A 61 6.99 -6.12 -12.17
C ALA A 61 6.04 -6.64 -11.06
N LEU A 62 4.75 -6.83 -11.37
CA LEU A 62 3.79 -7.41 -10.43
C LEU A 62 4.09 -8.88 -10.14
N ALA A 63 4.37 -9.69 -11.16
CA ALA A 63 4.78 -11.09 -11.01
C ALA A 63 6.02 -11.21 -10.11
N THR A 64 6.96 -10.28 -10.25
CA THR A 64 8.17 -10.20 -9.42
C THR A 64 7.83 -10.06 -7.94
N VAL A 65 7.02 -9.06 -7.56
CA VAL A 65 6.68 -8.83 -6.13
C VAL A 65 5.67 -9.84 -5.58
N LEU A 66 4.79 -10.40 -6.42
CA LEU A 66 3.94 -11.53 -6.03
C LEU A 66 4.77 -12.77 -5.72
N THR A 67 5.70 -13.12 -6.60
CA THR A 67 6.58 -14.29 -6.40
C THR A 67 7.49 -14.09 -5.20
N ALA A 68 8.05 -12.88 -5.02
CA ALA A 68 8.86 -12.53 -3.85
C ALA A 68 8.08 -12.62 -2.53
N SER A 69 6.78 -12.31 -2.54
CA SER A 69 5.89 -12.47 -1.38
C SER A 69 5.32 -13.88 -1.25
N GLY A 70 5.88 -14.87 -1.95
CA GLY A 70 5.51 -16.29 -1.84
C GLY A 70 4.28 -16.70 -2.64
N LYS A 71 3.85 -15.89 -3.62
CA LYS A 71 2.78 -16.26 -4.58
C LYS A 71 3.34 -16.29 -5.99
N THR A 72 3.76 -17.47 -6.44
CA THR A 72 4.27 -17.67 -7.80
C THR A 72 3.17 -17.44 -8.83
N VAL A 73 3.39 -16.50 -9.75
CA VAL A 73 2.50 -16.14 -10.85
C VAL A 73 3.37 -15.74 -12.04
N ALA A 74 3.07 -16.25 -13.24
CA ALA A 74 3.77 -15.82 -14.45
C ALA A 74 3.24 -14.46 -14.95
N PRO A 75 4.08 -13.61 -15.57
CA PRO A 75 3.63 -12.34 -16.15
C PRO A 75 2.46 -12.50 -17.12
N ASP A 76 2.45 -13.56 -17.94
CA ASP A 76 1.41 -13.82 -18.94
C ASP A 76 0.01 -13.98 -18.32
N GLU A 77 -0.08 -14.56 -17.12
CA GLU A 77 -1.33 -14.71 -16.37
C GLU A 77 -1.89 -13.37 -15.87
N LEU A 78 -1.04 -12.35 -15.78
CA LEU A 78 -1.40 -11.02 -15.30
C LEU A 78 -1.76 -10.07 -16.42
N ILE A 79 -1.39 -10.35 -17.68
CA ILE A 79 -1.63 -9.44 -18.81
C ILE A 79 -3.10 -9.04 -18.90
N SER A 80 -4.02 -10.02 -18.92
CA SER A 80 -5.46 -9.74 -19.02
C SER A 80 -6.05 -9.03 -17.78
N GLN A 81 -5.31 -9.00 -16.67
CA GLN A 81 -5.74 -8.39 -15.42
C GLN A 81 -5.23 -6.95 -15.27
N VAL A 82 -4.04 -6.64 -15.78
CA VAL A 82 -3.40 -5.34 -15.54
C VAL A 82 -3.10 -4.54 -16.80
N TYR A 83 -3.06 -5.15 -17.98
CA TYR A 83 -2.76 -4.45 -19.23
C TYR A 83 -4.00 -3.84 -19.85
N VAL A 84 -3.91 -2.57 -20.23
CA VAL A 84 -4.97 -1.82 -20.91
C VAL A 84 -4.50 -1.45 -22.32
N PRO A 85 -4.98 -2.13 -23.38
CA PRO A 85 -4.52 -1.90 -24.76
C PRO A 85 -4.69 -0.44 -25.21
N ALA A 86 -5.81 0.19 -24.87
CA ALA A 86 -6.10 1.58 -25.22
C ALA A 86 -5.12 2.59 -24.60
N ARG A 87 -4.38 2.20 -23.56
CA ARG A 87 -3.37 3.01 -22.88
C ARG A 87 -1.95 2.50 -23.12
N GLN A 88 -1.81 1.40 -23.88
CA GLN A 88 -0.55 0.71 -24.12
C GLN A 88 0.27 0.50 -22.83
N GLY A 89 -0.40 0.13 -21.72
CA GLY A 89 0.27 0.04 -20.43
C GLY A 89 -0.66 -0.41 -19.30
N SER A 90 -0.11 -0.47 -18.08
CA SER A 90 -0.84 -0.89 -16.88
C SER A 90 -1.16 0.24 -15.93
N LEU A 91 -2.35 0.20 -15.33
CA LEU A 91 -2.79 1.22 -14.38
C LEU A 91 -2.52 0.80 -12.94
N GLN A 92 -2.11 1.76 -12.11
CA GLN A 92 -1.81 1.52 -10.68
C GLN A 92 -2.97 0.84 -9.96
N ILE A 93 -4.21 1.25 -10.24
CA ILE A 93 -5.41 0.64 -9.62
C ILE A 93 -5.58 -0.84 -9.99
N GLU A 94 -5.28 -1.21 -11.24
CA GLU A 94 -5.34 -2.60 -11.70
C GLU A 94 -4.20 -3.43 -11.09
N MET A 95 -3.00 -2.84 -10.94
CA MET A 95 -1.88 -3.48 -10.26
C MET A 95 -2.24 -3.82 -8.81
N LEU A 96 -2.85 -2.88 -8.08
CA LEU A 96 -3.34 -3.10 -6.71
C LEU A 96 -4.48 -4.12 -6.69
N ALA A 97 -5.42 -4.09 -7.65
CA ALA A 97 -6.52 -5.05 -7.74
C ALA A 97 -6.03 -6.47 -8.01
N ALA A 98 -5.13 -6.66 -8.97
CA ALA A 98 -4.53 -7.94 -9.29
C ALA A 98 -3.76 -8.51 -8.09
N ALA A 99 -2.94 -7.70 -7.40
CA ALA A 99 -2.27 -8.15 -6.18
C ALA A 99 -3.24 -8.74 -5.14
N ARG A 100 -4.39 -8.09 -4.93
CA ARG A 100 -5.45 -8.55 -4.01
C ARG A 100 -6.11 -9.84 -4.48
N ARG A 101 -6.40 -10.00 -5.78
CA ARG A 101 -6.91 -11.25 -6.37
C ARG A 101 -5.96 -12.42 -6.14
N HIS A 102 -4.67 -12.14 -6.01
CA HIS A 102 -3.63 -13.13 -5.72
C HIS A 102 -3.36 -13.33 -4.21
N GLY A 103 -4.24 -12.83 -3.33
CA GLY A 103 -4.14 -13.08 -1.89
C GLY A 103 -3.03 -12.28 -1.21
N ARG A 104 -2.68 -11.10 -1.75
CA ARG A 104 -1.68 -10.19 -1.18
C ARG A 104 -2.28 -8.84 -0.87
N VAL A 105 -1.84 -8.26 0.24
CA VAL A 105 -2.16 -6.89 0.64
C VAL A 105 -1.18 -5.98 -0.08
N ALA A 106 -1.70 -5.12 -0.95
CA ALA A 106 -0.92 -4.13 -1.68
C ALA A 106 -1.07 -2.77 -0.98
N THR A 107 -0.04 -2.38 -0.23
CA THR A 107 -0.04 -1.15 0.57
C THR A 107 0.81 -0.11 -0.13
N VAL A 108 0.19 1.03 -0.47
CA VAL A 108 0.91 2.20 -0.97
C VAL A 108 1.74 2.77 0.19
N LEU A 109 3.03 2.95 -0.06
CA LEU A 109 3.98 3.44 0.94
C LEU A 109 3.92 4.97 1.06
N PRO A 110 4.35 5.55 2.19
CA PRO A 110 4.56 6.99 2.29
C PRO A 110 5.48 7.48 1.15
N PRO A 111 5.21 8.65 0.55
CA PRO A 111 5.93 9.17 -0.62
C PRO A 111 7.30 9.75 -0.24
N ARG A 112 8.16 8.91 0.35
CA ARG A 112 9.48 9.28 0.88
C ARG A 112 10.48 8.19 0.57
N LEU A 113 11.66 8.57 0.09
CA LEU A 113 12.69 7.60 -0.28
C LEU A 113 13.13 6.71 0.88
N ASP A 114 13.27 7.25 2.09
CA ASP A 114 13.65 6.46 3.26
C ASP A 114 12.62 5.38 3.62
N ALA A 115 11.32 5.66 3.44
CA ALA A 115 10.26 4.65 3.62
C ALA A 115 10.43 3.46 2.66
N LEU A 116 10.74 3.74 1.39
CA LEU A 116 11.02 2.73 0.39
C LEU A 116 12.29 1.93 0.71
N LEU A 117 13.37 2.61 1.12
CA LEU A 117 14.62 1.93 1.48
C LEU A 117 14.49 1.09 2.76
N ASP A 118 13.64 1.49 3.70
CA ASP A 118 13.29 0.71 4.89
C ASP A 118 12.62 -0.61 4.53
N GLU A 119 11.74 -0.64 3.52
CA GLU A 119 11.15 -1.89 3.02
C GLU A 119 12.21 -2.81 2.40
N VAL A 120 13.07 -2.25 1.55
CA VAL A 120 14.15 -3.03 0.92
C VAL A 120 15.09 -3.59 1.99
N ARG A 121 15.42 -2.79 3.02
CA ARG A 121 16.17 -3.22 4.20
C ARG A 121 15.47 -4.33 4.97
N ALA A 122 14.15 -4.29 5.06
CA ALA A 122 13.33 -5.31 5.71
C ALA A 122 13.14 -6.60 4.89
N GLY A 123 13.73 -6.68 3.68
CA GLY A 123 13.60 -7.85 2.81
C GLY A 123 12.41 -7.77 1.85
N HIS A 124 11.74 -6.63 1.76
CA HIS A 124 10.56 -6.44 0.91
C HIS A 124 10.94 -5.69 -0.37
N PRO A 125 10.96 -6.35 -1.55
CA PRO A 125 11.14 -5.63 -2.80
C PRO A 125 9.94 -4.73 -3.08
N VAL A 126 10.20 -3.52 -3.57
CA VAL A 126 9.18 -2.47 -3.71
C VAL A 126 8.83 -2.24 -5.16
N LEU A 127 7.55 -2.39 -5.51
CA LEU A 127 7.03 -2.04 -6.82
C LEU A 127 6.92 -0.51 -6.92
N VAL A 128 7.52 0.08 -7.95
CA VAL A 128 7.50 1.53 -8.18
C VAL A 128 7.02 1.87 -9.59
N MET A 129 6.50 3.07 -9.74
CA MET A 129 6.20 3.66 -11.04
C MET A 129 7.15 4.81 -11.29
N GLN A 130 7.71 4.90 -12.49
CA GLN A 130 8.63 5.96 -12.87
C GLN A 130 8.18 6.58 -14.19
N ASN A 131 8.50 7.86 -14.38
CA ASN A 131 8.48 8.47 -15.69
C ASN A 131 9.92 8.71 -16.16
N LEU A 132 10.41 7.82 -17.03
CA LEU A 132 11.74 7.85 -17.60
C LEU A 132 11.90 8.92 -18.72
N GLY A 133 10.77 9.43 -19.21
CA GLY A 133 10.72 10.47 -20.25
C GLY A 133 10.89 11.88 -19.68
N LEU A 134 10.28 12.87 -20.32
CA LEU A 134 10.23 14.25 -19.83
C LEU A 134 8.78 14.60 -19.52
N SER A 135 8.52 15.65 -18.72
CA SER A 135 7.14 15.97 -18.29
C SER A 135 6.18 16.25 -19.48
N TRP A 136 6.69 16.85 -20.56
CA TRP A 136 5.96 17.09 -21.81
C TRP A 136 5.90 15.90 -22.80
N TRP A 137 6.64 14.82 -22.53
CA TRP A 137 6.66 13.60 -23.34
C TRP A 137 6.96 12.39 -22.42
N PRO A 138 5.94 11.92 -21.67
CA PRO A 138 6.14 10.93 -20.63
C PRO A 138 6.47 9.55 -21.19
N SER A 139 7.30 8.81 -20.46
CA SER A 139 7.54 7.37 -20.68
C SER A 139 7.34 6.66 -19.35
N TRP A 140 6.14 6.14 -19.14
CA TRP A 140 5.74 5.49 -17.89
C TRP A 140 6.26 4.06 -17.83
N HIS A 141 6.87 3.72 -16.69
CA HIS A 141 7.58 2.46 -16.53
C HIS A 141 7.42 1.91 -15.11
N TYR A 142 7.02 0.65 -14.99
CA TYR A 142 7.09 -0.06 -13.71
C TYR A 142 8.45 -0.75 -13.56
N ALA A 143 8.97 -0.69 -12.34
CA ALA A 143 10.17 -1.39 -11.94
C ALA A 143 10.01 -1.92 -10.51
N VAL A 144 10.90 -2.82 -10.11
CA VAL A 144 10.95 -3.30 -8.73
C VAL A 144 12.28 -2.92 -8.13
N VAL A 145 12.27 -2.10 -7.08
CA VAL A 145 13.48 -1.78 -6.32
C VAL A 145 13.83 -2.98 -5.44
N VAL A 146 15.06 -3.44 -5.58
CA VAL A 146 15.59 -4.61 -4.87
C VAL A 146 16.86 -4.30 -4.10
N GLY A 147 17.40 -3.09 -4.21
CA GLY A 147 18.62 -2.74 -3.50
C GLY A 147 19.01 -1.29 -3.68
N TYR A 148 20.03 -0.90 -2.91
CA TYR A 148 20.65 0.40 -2.95
C TYR A 148 22.09 0.30 -2.41
N ASN A 149 22.94 1.21 -2.85
CA ASN A 149 24.27 1.45 -2.30
C ASN A 149 24.45 2.96 -2.08
N LEU A 150 24.43 3.40 -0.82
CA LEU A 150 24.51 4.82 -0.44
C LEU A 150 25.94 5.39 -0.54
N GLU A 151 26.96 4.55 -0.55
CA GLU A 151 28.34 5.00 -0.76
C GLU A 151 28.59 5.40 -2.20
N ARG A 152 27.95 4.68 -3.14
CA ARG A 152 28.04 4.90 -4.58
C ARG A 152 26.89 5.73 -5.15
N ASP A 153 25.94 6.15 -4.32
CA ASP A 153 24.69 6.82 -4.72
C ASP A 153 23.94 6.03 -5.82
N GLU A 154 23.78 4.72 -5.65
CA GLU A 154 23.18 3.80 -6.63
C GLU A 154 21.89 3.15 -6.08
N MET A 155 20.90 2.99 -6.95
CA MET A 155 19.70 2.17 -6.78
C MET A 155 19.82 0.93 -7.66
N VAL A 156 19.32 -0.21 -7.18
CA VAL A 156 19.30 -1.49 -7.89
C VAL A 156 17.85 -1.90 -8.16
N LEU A 157 17.51 -2.10 -9.43
CA LEU A 157 16.15 -2.43 -9.86
C LEU A 157 16.10 -3.72 -10.70
N ARG A 158 14.98 -4.45 -10.61
CA ARG A 158 14.49 -5.33 -11.68
C ARG A 158 13.70 -4.48 -12.67
N SER A 159 14.15 -4.41 -13.91
CA SER A 159 13.53 -3.51 -14.90
C SER A 159 13.90 -3.89 -16.33
N GLY A 160 12.88 -3.96 -17.22
CA GLY A 160 13.08 -4.31 -18.62
C GLY A 160 13.71 -5.70 -18.79
N THR A 161 14.68 -5.81 -19.70
CA THR A 161 15.47 -7.03 -19.90
C THR A 161 16.64 -7.16 -18.91
N PHE A 162 16.83 -6.18 -18.01
CA PHE A 162 17.94 -6.16 -17.06
C PHE A 162 17.53 -6.71 -15.71
N ARG A 163 18.09 -7.88 -15.35
CA ARG A 163 17.97 -8.44 -14.00
C ARG A 163 18.52 -7.48 -12.94
N ARG A 164 19.60 -6.77 -13.27
CA ARG A 164 20.27 -5.84 -12.35
C ARG A 164 20.47 -4.52 -13.06
N GLN A 165 19.44 -3.68 -13.06
CA GLN A 165 19.53 -2.33 -13.57
C GLN A 165 20.06 -1.40 -12.47
N LEU A 166 21.20 -0.78 -12.74
CA LEU A 166 21.75 0.27 -11.89
C LEU A 166 21.26 1.63 -12.37
N MET A 167 20.96 2.50 -11.41
CA MET A 167 20.62 3.90 -11.67
C MET A 167 21.14 4.74 -10.52
N SER A 168 21.56 5.98 -10.77
CA SER A 168 21.95 6.86 -9.67
C SER A 168 20.74 7.21 -8.80
N LEU A 169 20.96 7.40 -7.51
CA LEU A 169 19.95 7.74 -6.52
C LEU A 169 19.19 9.02 -6.90
N THR A 170 19.90 10.02 -7.43
CA THR A 170 19.30 11.26 -7.95
C THR A 170 18.43 11.01 -9.19
N ALA A 171 18.86 10.17 -10.13
CA ALA A 171 18.06 9.86 -11.31
C ALA A 171 16.80 9.06 -10.94
N PHE A 172 16.92 8.12 -9.99
CA PHE A 172 15.77 7.40 -9.44
C PHE A 172 14.77 8.37 -8.84
N GLU A 173 15.21 9.23 -7.91
CA GLU A 173 14.35 10.18 -7.21
C GLU A 173 13.62 11.11 -8.18
N ASN A 174 14.35 11.69 -9.15
CA ASN A 174 13.76 12.60 -10.12
C ASN A 174 12.71 11.95 -11.04
N THR A 175 12.92 10.70 -11.44
CA THR A 175 11.99 9.97 -12.31
C THR A 175 10.81 9.39 -11.53
N TRP A 176 11.00 9.05 -10.25
CA TRP A 176 9.98 8.57 -9.33
C TRP A 176 9.07 9.69 -8.84
N ALA A 177 9.61 10.89 -8.55
CA ALA A 177 8.84 12.07 -8.13
C ALA A 177 7.76 12.47 -9.14
N ARG A 178 7.98 12.21 -10.43
CA ARG A 178 7.00 12.47 -11.51
C ARG A 178 5.78 11.56 -11.46
N SER A 179 5.85 10.47 -10.71
CA SER A 179 4.71 9.59 -10.40
C SER A 179 4.06 9.91 -9.05
N GLU A 180 4.39 11.07 -8.47
CA GLU A 180 4.03 11.43 -7.09
C GLU A 180 4.58 10.42 -6.07
N HIS A 181 5.80 9.92 -6.35
CA HIS A 181 6.50 8.94 -5.52
C HIS A 181 5.68 7.68 -5.26
N TRP A 182 4.94 7.21 -6.27
CA TRP A 182 4.12 6.01 -6.12
C TRP A 182 4.98 4.77 -5.92
N ALA A 183 4.80 4.11 -4.78
CA ALA A 183 5.48 2.88 -4.41
C ALA A 183 4.54 1.98 -3.61
N VAL A 184 4.67 0.67 -3.82
CA VAL A 184 3.80 -0.34 -3.21
C VAL A 184 4.63 -1.50 -2.68
N ALA A 185 4.37 -1.84 -1.42
CA ALA A 185 4.75 -3.13 -0.86
C ALA A 185 3.59 -4.13 -1.05
N VAL A 186 3.90 -5.29 -1.63
CA VAL A 186 2.92 -6.38 -1.85
C VAL A 186 3.30 -7.53 -0.94
N LEU A 187 2.54 -7.73 0.14
CA LEU A 187 2.89 -8.64 1.23
C LEU A 187 1.74 -9.60 1.58
N PRO A 188 2.03 -10.77 2.20
CA PRO A 188 0.97 -11.61 2.75
C PRO A 188 0.24 -10.87 3.89
N PRO A 189 -1.05 -11.17 4.13
CA PRO A 189 -1.87 -10.45 5.12
C PRO A 189 -1.33 -10.53 6.56
N GLY A 190 -0.52 -11.55 6.87
CA GLY A 190 0.16 -11.68 8.17
C GLY A 190 1.38 -10.77 8.35
N THR A 191 1.70 -9.90 7.39
CA THR A 191 2.89 -9.06 7.40
C THR A 191 2.55 -7.64 6.96
N LEU A 192 3.01 -6.64 7.71
CA LEU A 192 2.84 -5.24 7.37
C LEU A 192 4.15 -4.68 6.81
N PRO A 193 4.10 -3.70 5.89
CA PRO A 193 5.29 -2.96 5.52
C PRO A 193 5.82 -2.21 6.74
N VAL A 194 7.14 -2.19 6.92
CA VAL A 194 7.79 -1.56 8.09
C VAL A 194 7.54 -0.05 8.14
N SER A 195 7.50 0.58 6.97
CA SER A 195 7.28 2.01 6.76
C SER A 195 5.80 2.41 6.63
N ALA A 196 4.89 1.44 6.63
CA ALA A 196 3.47 1.71 6.43
C ALA A 196 2.89 2.62 7.51
N ASP A 197 2.05 3.56 7.08
CA ASP A 197 1.22 4.36 7.97
C ASP A 197 -0.17 3.73 8.17
N GLU A 198 -0.89 4.24 9.17
CA GLU A 198 -2.19 3.74 9.58
C GLU A 198 -3.24 3.86 8.47
N ALA A 199 -3.26 5.01 7.78
CA ALA A 199 -4.27 5.32 6.78
C ALA A 199 -4.12 4.44 5.54
N GLY A 200 -2.91 4.34 5.00
CA GLY A 200 -2.57 3.51 3.86
C GLY A 200 -2.81 2.03 4.14
N THR A 201 -2.44 1.55 5.33
CA THR A 201 -2.69 0.15 5.72
C THR A 201 -4.17 -0.14 5.88
N THR A 202 -4.93 0.76 6.52
CA THR A 202 -6.37 0.62 6.69
C THR A 202 -7.07 0.56 5.33
N ALA A 203 -6.73 1.47 4.41
CA ALA A 203 -7.28 1.47 3.06
C ALA A 203 -6.93 0.19 2.29
N ALA A 204 -5.68 -0.29 2.38
CA ALA A 204 -5.24 -1.52 1.73
C ALA A 204 -6.02 -2.75 2.23
N LEU A 205 -6.22 -2.87 3.54
CA LEU A 205 -6.94 -4.00 4.15
C LEU A 205 -8.44 -3.99 3.84
N VAL A 206 -9.11 -2.83 3.97
CA VAL A 206 -10.54 -2.71 3.60
C VAL A 206 -10.76 -3.13 2.14
N ALA A 207 -9.83 -2.78 1.27
CA ALA A 207 -9.95 -3.08 -0.13
C ALA A 207 -9.51 -4.52 -0.48
N PHE A 208 -8.61 -5.13 0.32
CA PHE A 208 -8.23 -6.55 0.24
C PHE A 208 -9.36 -7.47 0.72
N ASP A 209 -10.00 -7.14 1.84
CA ASP A 209 -11.08 -7.91 2.49
C ASP A 209 -12.21 -8.30 1.52
N ARG A 210 -12.56 -7.41 0.58
CA ARG A 210 -13.58 -7.65 -0.45
C ARG A 210 -13.31 -8.87 -1.35
N LEU A 211 -12.04 -9.25 -1.50
CA LEU A 211 -11.61 -10.36 -2.37
C LEU A 211 -10.92 -11.48 -1.58
N ALA A 212 -10.61 -11.25 -0.31
CA ALA A 212 -9.86 -12.17 0.53
C ALA A 212 -10.72 -13.32 1.02
N THR A 213 -10.07 -14.43 1.36
CA THR A 213 -10.71 -15.45 2.18
C THR A 213 -10.95 -14.88 3.59
N ARG A 214 -11.95 -15.41 4.32
CA ARG A 214 -12.24 -14.97 5.70
C ARG A 214 -11.01 -15.11 6.62
N ALA A 215 -10.21 -16.15 6.41
CA ALA A 215 -8.98 -16.39 7.16
C ALA A 215 -7.89 -15.36 6.84
N ASP A 216 -7.68 -15.04 5.56
CA ASP A 216 -6.70 -14.03 5.13
C ASP A 216 -7.09 -12.63 5.60
N ALA A 217 -8.37 -12.27 5.49
CA ALA A 217 -8.88 -10.99 5.99
C ALA A 217 -8.69 -10.86 7.51
N ARG A 218 -9.03 -11.92 8.28
CA ARG A 218 -8.77 -11.96 9.73
C ARG A 218 -7.29 -11.78 10.03
N SER A 219 -6.41 -12.47 9.30
CA SER A 219 -4.95 -12.36 9.46
C SER A 219 -4.47 -10.92 9.23
N GLY A 220 -4.98 -10.26 8.19
CA GLY A 220 -4.71 -8.85 7.87
C GLY A 220 -5.09 -7.91 9.00
N TYR A 221 -6.36 -7.90 9.38
CA TYR A 221 -6.84 -7.01 10.45
C TYR A 221 -6.21 -7.31 11.81
N ALA A 222 -6.03 -8.59 12.15
CA ALA A 222 -5.38 -8.99 13.40
C ALA A 222 -3.90 -8.56 13.47
N THR A 223 -3.22 -8.47 12.32
CA THR A 223 -1.85 -7.95 12.25
C THR A 223 -1.84 -6.43 12.39
N ALA A 224 -2.72 -5.72 11.68
CA ALA A 224 -2.78 -4.26 11.71
C ALA A 224 -3.24 -3.70 13.06
N ILE A 225 -4.23 -4.31 13.72
CA ILE A 225 -4.74 -3.81 15.01
C ILE A 225 -3.68 -3.89 16.12
N LYS A 226 -2.69 -4.79 16.02
CA LYS A 226 -1.57 -4.82 16.97
C LYS A 226 -0.70 -3.57 16.89
N ARG A 227 -0.56 -2.98 15.69
CA ARG A 227 0.22 -1.75 15.47
C ARG A 227 -0.62 -0.49 15.74
N TRP A 228 -1.91 -0.52 15.40
CA TRP A 228 -2.84 0.59 15.62
C TRP A 228 -4.09 0.14 16.38
N PRO A 229 -3.99 -0.08 17.71
CA PRO A 229 -5.07 -0.66 18.50
C PRO A 229 -6.30 0.24 18.63
N ASN A 230 -6.15 1.54 18.36
CA ASN A 230 -7.23 2.52 18.49
C ASN A 230 -7.90 2.86 17.15
N ASN A 231 -7.69 2.05 16.10
CA ASN A 231 -8.32 2.27 14.80
C ASN A 231 -9.70 1.58 14.74
N PRO A 232 -10.82 2.32 14.70
CA PRO A 232 -12.15 1.72 14.70
C PRO A 232 -12.42 0.91 13.42
N THR A 233 -11.88 1.31 12.27
CA THR A 233 -12.08 0.60 11.00
C THR A 233 -11.41 -0.78 11.01
N LEU A 234 -10.17 -0.88 11.53
CA LEU A 234 -9.47 -2.15 11.68
C LEU A 234 -10.19 -3.07 12.69
N ALA A 235 -10.69 -2.51 13.80
CA ALA A 235 -11.43 -3.24 14.81
C ALA A 235 -12.77 -3.76 14.26
N ILE A 236 -13.51 -2.95 13.49
CA ILE A 236 -14.73 -3.37 12.77
C ILE A 236 -14.41 -4.49 11.77
N GLY A 237 -13.33 -4.35 10.98
CA GLY A 237 -12.90 -5.39 10.05
C GLY A 237 -12.59 -6.71 10.74
N LEU A 238 -11.89 -6.66 11.87
CA LEU A 238 -11.62 -7.84 12.70
C LEU A 238 -12.91 -8.46 13.26
N GLY A 239 -13.85 -7.63 13.73
CA GLY A 239 -15.15 -8.07 14.23
C GLY A 239 -16.00 -8.75 13.16
N ASN A 240 -16.07 -8.15 11.97
CA ASN A 240 -16.83 -8.69 10.83
C ASN A 240 -16.25 -10.01 10.35
N THR A 241 -14.92 -10.12 10.26
CA THR A 241 -14.26 -11.36 9.87
C THR A 241 -14.49 -12.45 10.93
N ALA A 242 -14.35 -12.14 12.22
CA ALA A 242 -14.65 -13.06 13.32
C ALA A 242 -16.11 -13.57 13.29
N TYR A 243 -17.07 -12.66 13.08
CA TYR A 243 -18.49 -13.01 12.93
C TYR A 243 -18.73 -13.95 11.74
N ALA A 244 -18.10 -13.66 10.58
CA ALA A 244 -18.19 -14.51 9.40
C ALA A 244 -17.57 -15.92 9.58
N MET A 245 -16.71 -16.10 10.59
CA MET A 245 -16.18 -17.41 11.01
C MET A 245 -16.96 -18.04 12.18
N HIS A 246 -18.09 -17.45 12.58
CA HIS A 246 -18.90 -17.86 13.74
C HIS A 246 -18.16 -17.81 15.10
N ASP A 247 -17.09 -17.03 15.19
CA ASP A 247 -16.38 -16.73 16.44
C ASP A 247 -17.04 -15.51 17.10
N LEU A 248 -18.25 -15.72 17.63
CA LEU A 248 -19.07 -14.66 18.23
C LEU A 248 -18.38 -13.93 19.40
N PRO A 249 -17.64 -14.61 20.31
CA PRO A 249 -16.90 -13.93 21.37
C PRO A 249 -15.82 -12.98 20.84
N ALA A 250 -15.04 -13.40 19.84
CA ALA A 250 -14.03 -12.53 19.25
C ALA A 250 -14.67 -11.37 18.46
N ALA A 251 -15.80 -11.62 17.79
CA ALA A 251 -16.54 -10.58 17.08
C ALA A 251 -17.03 -9.49 18.03
N ARG A 252 -17.65 -9.89 19.16
CA ARG A 252 -18.08 -8.98 20.22
C ARG A 252 -16.92 -8.13 20.72
N HIS A 253 -15.81 -8.77 21.11
CA HIS A 253 -14.65 -8.07 21.66
C HIS A 253 -14.08 -7.02 20.70
N ALA A 254 -13.91 -7.36 19.43
CA ALA A 254 -13.37 -6.43 18.44
C ALA A 254 -14.32 -5.26 18.15
N LEU A 255 -15.64 -5.49 18.16
CA LEU A 255 -16.63 -4.42 17.96
C LEU A 255 -16.76 -3.51 19.18
N GLU A 256 -16.65 -4.06 20.39
CA GLU A 256 -16.53 -3.27 21.62
C GLU A 256 -15.28 -2.39 21.59
N GLN A 257 -14.12 -2.91 21.15
CA GLN A 257 -12.91 -2.11 20.94
C GLN A 257 -13.12 -0.97 19.94
N ALA A 258 -13.83 -1.22 18.83
CA ALA A 258 -14.16 -0.18 17.87
C ALA A 258 -14.99 0.96 18.50
N LEU A 259 -15.91 0.62 19.41
CA LEU A 259 -16.72 1.59 20.14
C LEU A 259 -15.95 2.30 21.26
N VAL A 260 -14.92 1.68 21.84
CA VAL A 260 -13.99 2.40 22.73
C VAL A 260 -13.23 3.48 21.94
N ALA A 261 -12.75 3.15 20.75
CA ALA A 261 -12.03 4.08 19.89
C ALA A 261 -12.94 5.18 19.31
N GLN A 262 -14.18 4.83 18.95
CA GLN A 262 -15.16 5.76 18.40
C GLN A 262 -16.57 5.42 18.94
N PRO A 263 -16.98 6.04 20.06
CA PRO A 263 -18.27 5.74 20.72
C PRO A 263 -19.49 5.97 19.84
N ASP A 264 -19.41 6.90 18.89
CA ASP A 264 -20.52 7.26 17.99
C ASP A 264 -20.37 6.63 16.60
N ASN A 265 -19.85 5.40 16.52
CA ASN A 265 -19.73 4.67 15.26
C ASN A 265 -20.99 3.82 14.99
N ALA A 266 -21.83 4.27 14.07
CA ALA A 266 -23.08 3.60 13.70
C ALA A 266 -22.87 2.17 13.16
N ALA A 267 -21.79 1.94 12.41
CA ALA A 267 -21.45 0.62 11.85
C ALA A 267 -21.11 -0.38 12.95
N ALA A 268 -20.24 0.03 13.88
CA ALA A 268 -19.82 -0.81 15.01
C ALA A 268 -21.01 -1.16 15.91
N HIS A 269 -21.88 -0.18 16.21
CA HIS A 269 -23.11 -0.44 16.96
C HIS A 269 -24.04 -1.42 16.24
N ASN A 270 -24.30 -1.23 14.94
CA ASN A 270 -25.14 -2.16 14.19
C ASN A 270 -24.55 -3.58 14.17
N ASN A 271 -23.24 -3.70 13.93
CA ASN A 271 -22.59 -5.00 13.85
C ASN A 271 -22.55 -5.69 15.22
N LEU A 272 -22.36 -4.93 16.30
CA LEU A 272 -22.41 -5.46 17.67
C LEU A 272 -23.82 -5.92 18.03
N ALA A 273 -24.85 -5.20 17.59
CA ALA A 273 -26.24 -5.62 17.75
C ALA A 273 -26.51 -6.98 17.10
N VAL A 274 -26.02 -7.19 15.88
CA VAL A 274 -26.14 -8.49 15.18
C VAL A 274 -25.45 -9.60 15.99
N VAL A 275 -24.21 -9.38 16.43
CA VAL A 275 -23.45 -10.37 17.21
C VAL A 275 -24.17 -10.71 18.52
N LEU A 276 -24.63 -9.71 19.26
CA LEU A 276 -25.35 -9.91 20.53
C LEU A 276 -26.69 -10.63 20.32
N ALA A 277 -27.38 -10.37 19.21
CA ALA A 277 -28.63 -11.06 18.90
C ALA A 277 -28.41 -12.56 18.62
N ASP A 278 -27.28 -12.91 18.03
CA ASP A 278 -26.89 -14.31 17.80
C ASP A 278 -26.34 -14.99 19.05
N LEU A 279 -25.82 -14.22 20.02
CA LEU A 279 -25.50 -14.69 21.37
C LEU A 279 -26.76 -14.83 22.27
N GLY A 280 -27.93 -14.37 21.81
CA GLY A 280 -29.17 -14.38 22.58
C GLY A 280 -29.33 -13.22 23.58
N GLU A 281 -28.41 -12.26 23.57
CA GLU A 281 -28.44 -11.06 24.42
C GLU A 281 -29.35 -9.97 23.81
N LEU A 282 -30.63 -10.29 23.63
CA LEU A 282 -31.56 -9.51 22.80
C LEU A 282 -31.79 -8.07 23.29
N GLU A 283 -31.80 -7.82 24.60
CA GLU A 283 -31.97 -6.46 25.15
C GLU A 283 -30.77 -5.54 24.84
N GLN A 284 -29.54 -6.05 25.00
CA GLN A 284 -28.33 -5.30 24.63
C GLN A 284 -28.25 -5.11 23.12
N ALA A 285 -28.60 -6.15 22.35
CA ALA A 285 -28.66 -6.08 20.89
C ALA A 285 -29.61 -4.96 20.43
N ARG A 286 -30.81 -4.88 21.01
CA ARG A 286 -31.80 -3.83 20.74
C ARG A 286 -31.23 -2.45 21.00
N SER A 287 -30.62 -2.23 22.17
CA SER A 287 -30.04 -0.93 22.54
C SER A 287 -28.98 -0.46 21.53
N HIS A 288 -28.11 -1.36 21.09
CA HIS A 288 -27.10 -1.03 20.07
C HIS A 288 -27.70 -0.76 18.69
N ALA A 289 -28.73 -1.51 18.27
CA ALA A 289 -29.43 -1.26 17.01
C ALA A 289 -30.15 0.10 17.01
N GLU A 290 -30.81 0.45 18.12
CA GLU A 290 -31.43 1.77 18.32
C GLU A 290 -30.39 2.90 18.29
N ARG A 291 -29.23 2.70 18.92
CA ARG A 291 -28.13 3.68 18.87
C ARG A 291 -27.60 3.86 17.45
N ALA A 292 -27.37 2.78 16.70
CA ALA A 292 -26.97 2.85 15.30
C ALA A 292 -28.00 3.60 14.44
N LEU A 293 -29.30 3.34 14.66
CA LEU A 293 -30.38 4.01 13.95
C LEU A 293 -30.43 5.51 14.25
N ALA A 294 -30.21 5.89 15.52
CA ALA A 294 -30.21 7.29 15.96
C ALA A 294 -29.00 8.08 15.41
N LEU A 295 -27.84 7.44 15.26
CA LEU A 295 -26.66 8.04 14.66
C LEU A 295 -26.82 8.27 13.14
N GLY A 296 -27.66 7.48 12.46
CA GLY A 296 -28.06 7.70 11.08
C GLY A 296 -26.95 7.45 10.04
N GLY A 297 -27.02 8.18 8.93
CA GLY A 297 -26.09 8.04 7.80
C GLY A 297 -26.34 6.79 6.94
N PRO A 298 -25.32 6.28 6.23
CA PRO A 298 -25.46 5.14 5.32
C PRO A 298 -25.97 3.84 5.99
N TRP A 299 -25.89 3.74 7.31
CA TRP A 299 -26.29 2.56 8.09
C TRP A 299 -27.75 2.58 8.55
N GLN A 300 -28.49 3.67 8.32
CA GLN A 300 -29.82 3.83 8.90
C GLN A 300 -30.81 2.74 8.46
N GLU A 301 -30.82 2.37 7.18
CA GLU A 301 -31.69 1.31 6.66
C GLU A 301 -31.28 -0.06 7.20
N THR A 302 -29.97 -0.34 7.23
CA THR A 302 -29.43 -1.58 7.80
C THR A 302 -29.77 -1.70 9.28
N ALA A 303 -29.58 -0.65 10.08
CA ALA A 303 -29.89 -0.63 11.50
C ALA A 303 -31.39 -0.83 11.77
N ARG A 304 -32.26 -0.26 10.92
CA ARG A 304 -33.70 -0.50 11.00
C ARG A 304 -34.05 -1.97 10.76
N ALA A 305 -33.44 -2.59 9.74
CA ALA A 305 -33.66 -4.00 9.44
C ALA A 305 -33.14 -4.90 10.58
N THR A 306 -31.95 -4.61 11.11
CA THR A 306 -31.37 -5.31 12.27
C THR A 306 -32.30 -5.25 13.49
N LEU A 307 -32.82 -4.05 13.81
CA LEU A 307 -33.74 -3.86 14.93
C LEU A 307 -35.02 -4.69 14.76
N GLN A 308 -35.62 -4.69 13.57
CA GLN A 308 -36.82 -5.49 13.28
C GLN A 308 -36.58 -6.99 13.46
N GLU A 309 -35.42 -7.50 13.03
CA GLU A 309 -35.08 -8.91 13.23
C GLU A 309 -34.85 -9.26 14.70
N ILE A 310 -34.24 -8.37 15.48
CA ILE A 310 -34.09 -8.53 16.94
C ILE A 310 -35.46 -8.58 17.63
N GLU A 311 -36.38 -7.68 17.27
CA GLU A 311 -37.74 -7.65 17.83
C GLU A 311 -38.53 -8.93 17.49
N LYS A 312 -38.41 -9.42 16.24
CA LYS A 312 -39.03 -10.71 15.85
C LYS A 312 -38.44 -11.88 16.63
N LYS A 313 -37.13 -11.91 16.87
CA LYS A 313 -36.48 -12.94 17.69
C LYS A 313 -36.98 -12.88 19.14
N ALA A 314 -37.11 -11.68 19.71
CA ALA A 314 -37.61 -11.48 21.07
C ALA A 314 -39.09 -11.86 21.24
N ALA A 315 -39.92 -11.68 20.21
CA ALA A 315 -41.33 -11.99 20.24
C ALA A 315 -41.66 -13.49 20.11
N LYS A 316 -40.71 -14.34 19.69
CA LYS A 316 -40.89 -15.79 19.63
C LYS A 316 -40.66 -16.39 21.03
N PRO A 317 -41.70 -16.93 21.71
CA PRO A 317 -41.51 -17.59 23.00
C PRO A 317 -40.57 -18.78 22.82
N GLY A 318 -39.56 -18.90 23.68
CA GLY A 318 -38.57 -19.97 23.61
C GLY A 318 -39.25 -21.35 23.64
N VAL A 319 -38.99 -22.16 22.60
CA VAL A 319 -39.20 -23.61 22.70
C VAL A 319 -38.13 -24.10 23.67
N ARG A 320 -38.55 -24.27 24.94
CA ARG A 320 -37.78 -24.98 25.96
C ARG A 320 -37.62 -26.45 25.58
#